data_AF-A0A8J5UFM2-F1
#
_entry.id   AF-A0A8J5UFM2-F1
#
_cell.length_a   1.000
_cell.length_b   1.000
_cell.length_c   1.000
_cell.angle_alpha   90.00
_cell.angle_beta   90.00
_cell.angle_gamma   90.00
#
_symmetry.space_group_name_H-M   'P 1'
#
loop_
_entity.id
_entity.type
_entity.pdbx_description
1 polymer ?
#
loop_
_entity_poly.entity_id
_entity_poly.type
_entity_poly.pdbx_seq_one_letter_code
_entity_poly.pdbx_strand_id
1 'polypeptide(L)'
;MDSLPDEIVSIIITNATAHELTQLSQTCKRLNRLAEPLLWTNVEFHHHTFHEACDLKQPSPMISASQRFYYWDTEYSGQCKAEKFFEMLQDLLLEDIGRLKQLCSRVESICTVVRSKIDFWQILPYFTKVRALELYGDSSYFDQNEHRSFCPSAPTLSKLRYVKLDGSIPTDVAKWILASCSTVERLELGLLDKPIESRATMEDDFPRLPEDIYSPPEDPTYGRLWGWAVIPRPLSGFLPFHKDATSLGLPRLRHLYLCQPSQSNLSARMVSYFWSTSAEVSAHKDWENVLQASCETLETLSVEQQIGIEHGDGAVDDAEGFFRSDQDGLGSERLMDMLEKALTERKFPALKRVYLKGIVVGSKERGEPIGDVPGGRFMRFLHTKGITCEARLGEGYWFHGDDGMGPSAEWDARDDDWEEELLASVDGQL
;
A
#
# COMPACT_ATOMS: atom_id res chain seq x y z
N MET A 1 3.01 40.85 14.04
CA MET A 1 1.87 40.04 13.55
C MET A 1 0.62 40.89 13.39
N ASP A 2 0.21 41.65 14.41
CA ASP A 2 -1.05 42.42 14.36
C ASP A 2 -1.11 43.55 13.31
N SER A 3 0.05 44.08 12.89
CA SER A 3 0.16 45.12 11.87
C SER A 3 0.38 44.61 10.44
N LEU A 4 0.61 43.30 10.27
CA LEU A 4 0.85 42.70 8.96
C LEU A 4 -0.48 42.40 8.25
N PRO A 5 -0.58 42.52 6.91
CA PRO A 5 -1.73 42.04 6.15
C PRO A 5 -1.93 40.52 6.28
N ASP A 6 -3.17 40.04 6.09
CA ASP A 6 -3.51 38.62 6.21
C ASP A 6 -2.71 37.76 5.23
N GLU A 7 -2.45 38.25 4.02
CA GLU A 7 -1.66 37.55 2.99
C GLU A 7 -0.23 37.28 3.46
N ILE A 8 0.38 38.25 4.15
CA ILE A 8 1.74 38.11 4.68
C ILE A 8 1.75 37.14 5.85
N VAL A 9 0.75 37.21 6.73
CA VAL A 9 0.62 36.26 7.85
C VAL A 9 0.40 34.85 7.31
N SER A 10 -0.44 34.65 6.29
CA SER A 10 -0.65 33.35 5.64
C SER A 10 0.64 32.76 5.09
N ILE A 11 1.47 33.56 4.41
CA ILE A 11 2.78 33.10 3.90
C ILE A 11 3.68 32.64 5.05
N ILE A 12 3.70 33.39 6.16
CA ILE A 12 4.52 33.06 7.34
C ILE A 12 4.07 31.73 7.94
N ILE A 13 2.77 31.55 8.20
CA ILE A 13 2.26 30.38 8.91
C ILE A 13 2.18 29.13 8.03
N THR A 14 2.34 29.24 6.71
CA THR A 14 2.32 28.07 5.80
C THR A 14 3.45 27.08 6.10
N ASN A 15 4.56 27.56 6.68
CA ASN A 15 5.70 26.73 7.07
C ASN A 15 5.72 26.41 8.57
N ALA A 16 4.67 26.77 9.32
CA ALA A 16 4.58 26.49 10.74
C ALA A 16 4.19 25.02 10.97
N THR A 17 4.73 24.41 12.01
CA THR A 17 4.40 23.07 12.45
C THR A 17 2.94 22.98 12.93
N ALA A 18 2.37 21.76 12.99
CA ALA A 18 1.02 21.56 13.51
C ALA A 18 0.86 22.06 14.96
N HIS A 19 1.91 21.92 15.78
CA HIS A 19 1.94 22.44 17.15
C HIS A 19 1.86 23.96 17.18
N GLU A 20 2.71 24.65 16.40
CA GLU A 20 2.71 26.11 16.29
C GLU A 20 1.37 26.63 15.74
N LEU A 21 0.83 25.99 14.70
CA LEU A 21 -0.48 26.32 14.16
C LEU A 21 -1.59 26.16 15.20
N THR A 22 -1.52 25.13 16.04
CA THR A 22 -2.47 24.92 17.14
C THR A 22 -2.37 26.06 18.15
N GLN A 23 -1.16 26.43 18.60
CA GLN A 23 -0.95 27.56 19.51
C GLN A 23 -1.43 28.89 18.91
N LEU A 24 -1.09 29.15 17.65
CA LEU A 24 -1.53 30.33 16.90
C LEU A 24 -3.05 30.37 16.81
N SER A 25 -3.69 29.23 16.57
CA SER A 25 -5.14 29.14 16.46
C SER A 25 -5.88 29.49 17.75
N GLN A 26 -5.23 29.32 18.91
CA GLN A 26 -5.79 29.63 20.23
C GLN A 26 -5.49 31.06 20.70
N THR A 27 -4.62 31.79 19.99
CA THR A 27 -4.16 33.11 20.41
C THR A 27 -5.23 34.20 20.20
N CYS A 28 -5.80 34.30 19.00
CA CYS A 28 -6.86 35.28 18.71
C CYS A 28 -7.74 34.85 17.52
N LYS A 29 -8.93 35.45 17.38
CA LYS A 29 -9.88 35.12 16.30
C LYS A 29 -9.29 35.26 14.90
N ARG A 30 -8.39 36.23 14.69
CA ARG A 30 -7.74 36.46 13.39
C ARG A 30 -6.79 35.32 13.06
N LEU A 31 -5.88 34.97 13.97
CA LEU A 31 -4.94 33.87 13.79
C LEU A 31 -5.64 32.52 13.72
N ASN A 32 -6.69 32.30 14.52
CA ASN A 32 -7.58 31.14 14.39
C ASN A 32 -8.10 30.98 12.96
N ARG A 33 -8.63 32.06 12.37
CA ARG A 33 -9.21 32.03 11.03
C ARG A 33 -8.18 31.73 9.93
N LEU A 34 -6.90 32.04 10.16
CA LEU A 34 -5.80 31.79 9.22
C LEU A 34 -5.13 30.43 9.43
N ALA A 35 -4.94 30.00 10.67
CA ALA A 35 -4.24 28.76 11.02
C ALA A 35 -5.14 27.52 10.92
N GLU A 36 -6.42 27.64 11.27
CA GLU A 36 -7.34 26.50 11.32
C GLU A 36 -7.50 25.78 9.97
N PRO A 37 -7.62 26.46 8.81
CA PRO A 37 -7.65 25.78 7.52
C PRO A 37 -6.41 24.91 7.27
N LEU A 38 -5.23 25.35 7.71
CA LEU A 38 -3.97 24.63 7.52
C LEU A 38 -3.91 23.37 8.40
N LEU A 39 -4.40 23.46 9.65
CA LEU A 39 -4.49 22.31 10.57
C LEU A 39 -5.37 21.18 10.02
N TRP A 40 -6.41 21.51 9.24
CA TRP A 40 -7.32 20.53 8.67
C TRP A 40 -6.96 20.09 7.25
N THR A 41 -5.94 20.68 6.62
CA THR A 41 -5.62 20.37 5.22
C THR A 41 -4.99 18.98 5.08
N ASN A 42 -4.08 18.62 5.98
CA ASN A 42 -3.34 17.36 5.94
C ASN A 42 -3.58 16.60 7.24
N VAL A 43 -4.13 15.40 7.14
CA VAL A 43 -4.35 14.47 8.25
C VAL A 43 -3.33 13.35 8.12
N GLU A 44 -2.32 13.37 8.98
CA GLU A 44 -1.21 12.41 9.03
C GLU A 44 -1.07 11.94 10.47
N PHE A 45 -1.09 10.62 10.66
CA PHE A 45 -0.96 10.00 11.98
C PHE A 45 0.30 9.15 12.12
N HIS A 46 1.08 8.96 11.06
CA HIS A 46 2.38 8.31 11.16
C HIS A 46 3.41 9.25 11.79
N HIS A 47 4.41 8.66 12.44
CA HIS A 47 5.60 9.33 12.90
C HIS A 47 6.42 9.86 11.71
N HIS A 48 7.23 10.89 11.95
CA HIS A 48 7.98 11.57 10.89
C HIS A 48 8.96 10.65 10.15
N THR A 49 9.57 9.71 10.88
CA THR A 49 10.53 8.75 10.33
C THR A 49 9.90 7.72 9.39
N PHE A 50 8.60 7.41 9.53
CA PHE A 50 7.92 6.42 8.69
C PHE A 50 8.01 6.78 7.20
N HIS A 51 7.68 8.02 6.88
CA HIS A 51 7.69 8.50 5.50
C HIS A 51 9.08 8.89 5.03
N GLU A 52 10.01 9.26 5.92
CA GLU A 52 11.42 9.45 5.55
C GLU A 52 12.03 8.14 5.05
N ALA A 53 11.80 7.04 5.76
CA ALA A 53 12.21 5.70 5.32
C ALA A 53 11.54 5.29 3.99
N CYS A 54 10.23 5.53 3.84
CA CYS A 54 9.52 5.24 2.60
C CYS A 54 10.01 6.11 1.41
N ASP A 55 10.21 7.41 1.63
CA ASP A 55 10.60 8.37 0.59
C ASP A 55 12.08 8.19 0.17
N LEU A 56 12.95 7.73 1.07
CA LEU A 56 14.32 7.33 0.74
C LEU A 56 14.32 6.19 -0.29
N LYS A 57 13.40 5.23 -0.16
CA LYS A 57 13.25 4.09 -1.07
C LYS A 57 12.49 4.48 -2.36
N GLN A 58 11.51 5.37 -2.26
CA GLN A 58 10.71 5.85 -3.38
C GLN A 58 10.10 7.25 -3.11
N PRO A 59 10.70 8.35 -3.61
CA PRO A 59 10.25 9.68 -3.26
C PRO A 59 8.79 9.94 -3.69
N SER A 60 7.98 10.43 -2.75
CA SER A 60 6.64 10.97 -3.02
C SER A 60 6.72 12.20 -3.95
N PRO A 61 5.88 12.31 -5.00
CA PRO A 61 5.97 13.40 -5.97
C PRO A 61 5.02 14.56 -5.64
N MET A 62 4.13 14.42 -4.63
CA MET A 62 3.11 15.42 -4.31
C MET A 62 3.44 16.25 -3.07
N ILE A 63 4.00 15.62 -2.04
CA ILE A 63 4.39 16.27 -0.78
C ILE A 63 5.65 15.52 -0.33
N SER A 64 6.79 16.20 -0.27
CA SER A 64 8.01 15.60 0.28
C SER A 64 7.80 15.28 1.76
N ALA A 65 8.45 14.26 2.31
CA ALA A 65 8.46 14.00 3.75
C ALA A 65 8.62 15.30 4.57
N SER A 66 9.58 16.14 4.21
CA SER A 66 9.84 17.44 4.85
C SER A 66 8.68 18.47 4.82
N GLN A 67 7.67 18.27 3.97
CA GLN A 67 6.48 19.11 3.85
C GLN A 67 5.22 18.45 4.45
N ARG A 68 5.32 17.19 4.88
CA ARG A 68 4.21 16.50 5.55
C ARG A 68 4.07 17.02 6.98
N PHE A 69 2.84 17.15 7.42
CA PHE A 69 2.52 17.60 8.78
C PHE A 69 2.65 16.43 9.75
N TYR A 70 3.86 16.22 10.27
CA TYR A 70 4.04 15.23 11.34
C TYR A 70 3.67 15.80 12.69
N TYR A 71 2.94 15.01 13.48
CA TYR A 71 2.60 15.38 14.84
C TYR A 71 3.70 14.88 15.80
N TRP A 72 4.55 15.81 16.27
CA TRP A 72 5.78 15.55 17.06
C TRP A 72 5.56 15.02 18.49
N ASP A 73 4.33 14.80 18.93
CA ASP A 73 4.10 14.41 20.33
C ASP A 73 4.46 12.94 20.57
N THR A 74 5.60 12.73 21.23
CA THR A 74 6.13 11.42 21.65
C THR A 74 5.40 10.83 22.86
N GLU A 75 4.54 11.59 23.54
CA GLU A 75 3.81 11.09 24.72
C GLU A 75 2.59 10.21 24.37
N TYR A 76 2.07 10.32 23.13
CA TYR A 76 0.91 9.57 22.66
C TYR A 76 1.18 8.89 21.32
N SER A 77 0.91 7.59 21.24
CA SER A 77 1.03 6.83 20.00
C SER A 77 0.15 7.42 18.88
N GLY A 78 0.61 7.37 17.64
CA GLY A 78 -0.17 7.79 16.47
C GLY A 78 -1.52 7.07 16.38
N GLN A 79 -1.57 5.81 16.86
CA GLN A 79 -2.80 5.05 17.00
C GLN A 79 -3.85 5.76 17.88
N CYS A 80 -3.50 6.16 19.11
CA CYS A 80 -4.45 6.82 20.01
C CYS A 80 -4.98 8.14 19.45
N LYS A 81 -4.16 8.85 18.67
CA LYS A 81 -4.55 10.10 18.01
C LYS A 81 -5.54 9.81 16.87
N ALA A 82 -5.25 8.84 16.03
CA ALA A 82 -6.14 8.40 14.95
C ALA A 82 -7.49 7.94 15.51
N GLU A 83 -7.50 7.08 16.54
CA GLU A 83 -8.72 6.61 17.21
C GLU A 83 -9.58 7.78 17.70
N LYS A 84 -9.04 8.68 18.52
CA LYS A 84 -9.78 9.85 19.03
C LYS A 84 -10.30 10.77 17.91
N PHE A 85 -9.50 10.98 16.87
CA PHE A 85 -9.89 11.81 15.74
C PHE A 85 -11.07 11.20 15.00
N PHE A 86 -11.02 9.91 14.69
CA PHE A 86 -12.09 9.26 13.97
C PHE A 86 -13.33 9.00 14.83
N GLU A 87 -13.19 8.74 16.14
CA GLU A 87 -14.30 8.73 17.10
C GLU A 87 -15.06 10.07 17.08
N MET A 88 -14.34 11.20 17.14
CA MET A 88 -14.95 12.53 17.04
C MET A 88 -15.70 12.73 15.71
N LEU A 89 -15.17 12.23 14.59
CA LEU A 89 -15.88 12.29 13.31
C LEU A 89 -17.10 11.36 13.26
N GLN A 90 -17.05 10.20 13.95
CA GLN A 90 -18.19 9.30 14.08
C GLN A 90 -19.30 9.92 14.93
N ASP A 91 -18.96 10.58 16.04
CA ASP A 91 -19.92 11.32 16.86
C ASP A 91 -20.62 12.40 16.01
N LEU A 92 -19.86 13.16 15.20
CA LEU A 92 -20.44 14.12 14.27
C LEU A 92 -21.30 13.47 13.17
N LEU A 93 -20.96 12.27 12.71
CA LEU A 93 -21.81 11.53 11.76
C LEU A 93 -23.19 11.23 12.35
N LEU A 94 -23.28 11.00 13.67
CA LEU A 94 -24.52 10.71 14.38
C LEU A 94 -25.26 11.98 14.81
N GLU A 95 -24.54 13.01 15.27
CA GLU A 95 -25.11 14.19 15.92
C GLU A 95 -25.24 15.41 15.01
N ASP A 96 -24.26 15.67 14.13
CA ASP A 96 -24.22 16.86 13.26
C ASP A 96 -23.49 16.59 11.94
N ILE A 97 -24.19 15.94 11.01
CA ILE A 97 -23.70 15.66 9.65
C ILE A 97 -23.31 16.95 8.91
N GLY A 98 -23.92 18.09 9.24
CA GLY A 98 -23.58 19.38 8.65
C GLY A 98 -22.16 19.79 9.02
N ARG A 99 -21.82 19.68 10.31
CA ARG A 99 -20.47 19.93 10.81
C ARG A 99 -19.46 18.93 10.29
N LEU A 100 -19.81 17.64 10.22
CA LEU A 100 -18.95 16.61 9.62
C LEU A 100 -18.56 16.99 8.18
N LYS A 101 -19.56 17.28 7.33
CA LYS A 101 -19.33 17.70 5.94
C LYS A 101 -18.43 18.92 5.86
N GLN A 102 -18.64 19.90 6.73
CA GLN A 102 -17.82 21.11 6.76
C GLN A 102 -16.35 20.79 7.07
N LEU A 103 -16.09 19.98 8.09
CA LEU A 103 -14.73 19.58 8.50
C LEU A 103 -14.05 18.73 7.44
N CYS A 104 -14.67 17.62 7.02
CA CYS A 104 -14.10 16.71 6.03
C CYS A 104 -13.84 17.39 4.68
N SER A 105 -14.64 18.40 4.29
CA SER A 105 -14.43 19.16 3.05
C SER A 105 -13.19 20.07 3.04
N ARG A 106 -12.47 20.17 4.16
CA ARG A 106 -11.21 20.94 4.26
C ARG A 106 -9.97 20.10 4.05
N VAL A 107 -10.10 18.79 4.22
CA VAL A 107 -8.99 17.85 4.09
C VAL A 107 -8.66 17.65 2.61
N GLU A 108 -7.38 17.82 2.28
CA GLU A 108 -6.82 17.56 0.96
C GLU A 108 -5.91 16.31 0.94
N SER A 109 -5.36 15.91 2.10
CA SER A 109 -4.53 14.70 2.23
C SER A 109 -4.90 13.90 3.48
N ILE A 110 -4.99 12.57 3.34
CA ILE A 110 -5.18 11.63 4.45
C ILE A 110 -4.13 10.53 4.34
N CYS A 111 -3.37 10.31 5.41
CA CYS A 111 -2.50 9.17 5.58
C CYS A 111 -2.76 8.53 6.96
N THR A 112 -3.22 7.29 6.97
CA THR A 112 -3.52 6.57 8.21
C THR A 112 -3.51 5.07 8.01
N VAL A 113 -3.25 4.36 9.09
CA VAL A 113 -3.55 2.93 9.21
C VAL A 113 -5.00 2.79 9.68
N VAL A 114 -5.72 1.79 9.17
CA VAL A 114 -7.15 1.55 9.44
C VAL A 114 -7.29 0.23 10.20
N ARG A 115 -7.76 0.34 11.45
CA ARG A 115 -7.90 -0.77 12.41
C ARG A 115 -9.34 -0.98 12.85
N SER A 116 -9.59 -2.13 13.48
CA SER A 116 -10.92 -2.63 13.83
C SER A 116 -11.74 -1.77 14.83
N LYS A 117 -11.15 -0.80 15.52
CA LYS A 117 -11.92 0.11 16.40
C LYS A 117 -12.52 1.31 15.67
N ILE A 118 -12.23 1.47 14.38
CA ILE A 118 -12.52 2.69 13.64
C ILE A 118 -13.41 2.36 12.43
N ASP A 119 -14.67 2.81 12.47
CA ASP A 119 -15.59 2.77 11.31
C ASP A 119 -15.24 3.85 10.26
N PHE A 120 -13.95 3.95 9.93
CA PHE A 120 -13.37 4.93 9.01
C PHE A 120 -14.08 4.94 7.66
N TRP A 121 -14.46 3.74 7.17
CA TRP A 121 -15.09 3.56 5.87
C TRP A 121 -16.40 4.34 5.72
N GLN A 122 -17.16 4.55 6.80
CA GLN A 122 -18.40 5.34 6.75
C GLN A 122 -18.15 6.83 6.58
N ILE A 123 -17.03 7.32 7.10
CA ILE A 123 -16.65 8.74 7.06
C ILE A 123 -15.92 9.07 5.75
N LEU A 124 -15.24 8.10 5.15
CA LEU A 124 -14.43 8.29 3.94
C LEU A 124 -15.14 9.09 2.83
N PRO A 125 -16.42 8.85 2.49
CA PRO A 125 -17.13 9.61 1.45
C PRO A 125 -17.31 11.11 1.73
N TYR A 126 -17.16 11.55 2.99
CA TYR A 126 -17.34 12.96 3.37
C TYR A 126 -16.12 13.82 3.05
N PHE A 127 -14.96 13.22 2.80
CA PHE A 127 -13.71 13.91 2.44
C PHE A 127 -13.66 14.34 0.97
N THR A 128 -14.67 15.11 0.56
CA THR A 128 -14.97 15.46 -0.84
C THR A 128 -13.88 16.25 -1.60
N LYS A 129 -12.89 16.81 -0.90
CA LYS A 129 -11.77 17.56 -1.51
C LYS A 129 -10.43 16.84 -1.47
N VAL A 130 -10.37 15.61 -0.96
CA VAL A 130 -9.13 14.85 -0.86
C VAL A 130 -8.53 14.60 -2.24
N ARG A 131 -7.22 14.86 -2.32
CA ARG A 131 -6.35 14.68 -3.48
C ARG A 131 -5.34 13.57 -3.26
N ALA A 132 -4.89 13.35 -2.03
CA ALA A 132 -3.96 12.29 -1.65
C ALA A 132 -4.59 11.40 -0.58
N LEU A 133 -4.66 10.10 -0.85
CA LEU A 133 -5.24 9.11 0.06
C LEU A 133 -4.27 7.94 0.21
N GLU A 134 -3.72 7.78 1.41
CA GLU A 134 -2.79 6.71 1.75
C GLU A 134 -3.38 5.91 2.91
N LEU A 135 -3.76 4.67 2.63
CA LEU A 135 -4.44 3.80 3.58
C LEU A 135 -3.68 2.50 3.73
N TYR A 136 -3.43 2.15 4.99
CA TYR A 136 -2.80 0.90 5.37
C TYR A 136 -3.82 0.07 6.16
N GLY A 137 -4.34 -0.99 5.57
CA GLY A 137 -5.37 -1.84 6.17
C GLY A 137 -4.77 -2.87 7.11
N ASP A 138 -5.31 -2.95 8.33
CA ASP A 138 -4.97 -3.97 9.32
C ASP A 138 -5.94 -5.16 9.23
N SER A 139 -5.42 -6.36 9.31
CA SER A 139 -6.20 -7.60 9.22
C SER A 139 -7.13 -7.83 10.42
N SER A 140 -6.88 -7.21 11.57
CA SER A 140 -7.77 -7.23 12.74
C SER A 140 -9.16 -6.69 12.43
N TYR A 141 -9.29 -5.90 11.35
CA TYR A 141 -10.58 -5.43 10.83
C TYR A 141 -11.54 -6.59 10.50
N PHE A 142 -11.03 -7.74 10.06
CA PHE A 142 -11.86 -8.86 9.63
C PHE A 142 -12.43 -9.73 10.78
N ASP A 143 -12.03 -9.47 12.02
CA ASP A 143 -12.39 -10.30 13.17
C ASP A 143 -13.60 -9.76 13.94
N GLN A 144 -14.13 -8.61 13.55
CA GLN A 144 -15.26 -7.99 14.24
C GLN A 144 -16.56 -8.09 13.43
N ASN A 145 -17.54 -8.81 13.99
CA ASN A 145 -18.94 -8.79 13.56
C ASN A 145 -19.62 -7.41 13.74
N GLU A 146 -18.90 -6.41 14.25
CA GLU A 146 -19.43 -5.10 14.66
C GLU A 146 -19.22 -3.98 13.63
N HIS A 147 -18.42 -4.22 12.58
CA HIS A 147 -18.21 -3.21 11.55
C HIS A 147 -19.48 -2.93 10.75
N ARG A 148 -19.86 -1.65 10.71
CA ARG A 148 -20.99 -1.24 9.88
C ARG A 148 -20.61 -1.32 8.41
N SER A 149 -21.52 -1.88 7.61
CA SER A 149 -21.35 -2.01 6.17
C SER A 149 -21.02 -0.65 5.51
N PHE A 150 -19.95 -0.63 4.72
CA PHE A 150 -19.63 0.46 3.81
C PHE A 150 -20.73 0.57 2.74
N CYS A 151 -21.14 1.79 2.39
CA CYS A 151 -22.17 2.01 1.37
C CYS A 151 -21.52 2.16 -0.02
N PRO A 152 -21.59 1.14 -0.92
CA PRO A 152 -20.89 1.19 -2.20
C PRO A 152 -21.48 2.22 -3.18
N SER A 153 -22.70 2.72 -2.90
CA SER A 153 -23.36 3.78 -3.67
C SER A 153 -23.02 5.20 -3.18
N ALA A 154 -22.12 5.35 -2.21
CA ALA A 154 -21.67 6.66 -1.75
C ALA A 154 -21.00 7.46 -2.90
N PRO A 155 -21.07 8.81 -2.89
CA PRO A 155 -20.43 9.63 -3.92
C PRO A 155 -18.91 9.43 -3.98
N THR A 156 -18.36 9.20 -5.17
CA THR A 156 -16.93 8.98 -5.40
C THR A 156 -16.07 10.22 -5.12
N LEU A 157 -14.79 9.99 -4.82
CA LEU A 157 -13.81 11.04 -4.50
C LEU A 157 -13.23 11.67 -5.77
N SER A 158 -13.98 12.59 -6.39
CA SER A 158 -13.69 13.19 -7.69
C SER A 158 -12.41 14.06 -7.80
N LYS A 159 -11.71 14.30 -6.69
CA LYS A 159 -10.51 15.15 -6.62
C LYS A 159 -9.21 14.36 -6.42
N LEU A 160 -9.29 13.03 -6.31
CA LEU A 160 -8.13 12.18 -6.10
C LEU A 160 -7.09 12.33 -7.22
N ARG A 161 -5.83 12.40 -6.80
CA ARG A 161 -4.63 12.50 -7.64
C ARG A 161 -3.62 11.42 -7.28
N TYR A 162 -3.52 11.09 -5.99
CA TYR A 162 -2.65 10.06 -5.47
C TYR A 162 -3.45 9.11 -4.56
N VAL A 163 -3.28 7.82 -4.80
CA VAL A 163 -3.91 6.75 -4.02
C VAL A 163 -2.85 5.70 -3.71
N LYS A 164 -2.68 5.39 -2.42
CA LYS A 164 -1.94 4.22 -1.93
C LYS A 164 -2.87 3.38 -1.07
N LEU A 165 -3.03 2.12 -1.44
CA LEU A 165 -3.82 1.13 -0.72
C LEU A 165 -2.92 -0.06 -0.44
N ASP A 166 -2.63 -0.28 0.84
CA ASP A 166 -1.68 -1.30 1.29
C ASP A 166 -2.31 -2.13 2.41
N GLY A 167 -1.99 -3.42 2.48
CA GLY A 167 -2.53 -4.33 3.49
C GLY A 167 -4.00 -4.74 3.29
N SER A 168 -4.65 -5.10 4.39
CA SER A 168 -5.99 -5.71 4.45
C SER A 168 -7.11 -4.66 4.31
N ILE A 169 -7.53 -4.35 3.09
CA ILE A 169 -8.61 -3.40 2.81
C ILE A 169 -9.83 -4.12 2.24
N PRO A 170 -11.06 -3.86 2.73
CA PRO A 170 -12.26 -4.53 2.22
C PRO A 170 -12.45 -4.34 0.71
N THR A 171 -12.77 -5.43 0.01
CA THR A 171 -12.90 -5.45 -1.46
C THR A 171 -13.86 -4.39 -1.99
N ASP A 172 -15.00 -4.18 -1.33
CA ASP A 172 -16.00 -3.19 -1.75
C ASP A 172 -15.52 -1.75 -1.57
N VAL A 173 -14.69 -1.50 -0.55
CA VAL A 173 -14.03 -0.20 -0.36
C VAL A 173 -13.00 0.01 -1.47
N ALA A 174 -12.15 -0.98 -1.74
CA ALA A 174 -11.16 -0.90 -2.82
C ALA A 174 -11.83 -0.62 -4.18
N LYS A 175 -12.92 -1.32 -4.51
CA LYS A 175 -13.74 -1.07 -5.71
C LYS A 175 -14.23 0.37 -5.79
N TRP A 176 -14.76 0.90 -4.69
CA TRP A 176 -15.32 2.25 -4.65
C TRP A 176 -14.23 3.33 -4.77
N ILE A 177 -13.07 3.15 -4.12
CA ILE A 177 -11.93 4.06 -4.27
C ILE A 177 -11.46 4.04 -5.74
N LEU A 178 -11.32 2.85 -6.32
CA LEU A 178 -10.85 2.69 -7.71
C LEU A 178 -11.85 3.21 -8.75
N ALA A 179 -13.15 3.17 -8.46
CA ALA A 179 -14.17 3.86 -9.26
C ALA A 179 -13.99 5.39 -9.29
N SER A 180 -13.27 5.96 -8.32
CA SER A 180 -12.94 7.38 -8.24
C SER A 180 -11.68 7.76 -9.04
N CYS A 181 -10.94 6.79 -9.58
CA CYS A 181 -9.57 6.99 -10.09
C CYS A 181 -9.42 7.61 -11.49
N SER A 182 -10.50 8.08 -12.13
CA SER A 182 -10.40 8.78 -13.43
C SER A 182 -9.51 10.04 -13.42
N THR A 183 -9.27 10.58 -12.23
CA THR A 183 -8.45 11.78 -11.98
C THR A 183 -7.06 11.47 -11.44
N VAL A 184 -6.78 10.21 -11.11
CA VAL A 184 -5.57 9.78 -10.42
C VAL A 184 -4.37 9.76 -11.36
N GLU A 185 -3.26 10.29 -10.84
CA GLU A 185 -1.96 10.44 -11.51
C GLU A 185 -0.94 9.44 -10.98
N ARG A 186 -1.07 9.02 -9.70
CA ARG A 186 -0.25 7.97 -9.07
C ARG A 186 -1.12 6.99 -8.29
N LEU A 187 -0.94 5.69 -8.55
CA LEU A 187 -1.66 4.59 -7.90
C LEU A 187 -0.65 3.57 -7.36
N GLU A 188 -0.79 3.21 -6.10
CA GLU A 188 0.03 2.20 -5.43
C GLU A 188 -0.87 1.15 -4.77
N LEU A 189 -0.66 -0.11 -5.11
CA LEU A 189 -1.49 -1.22 -4.67
C LEU A 189 -0.63 -2.32 -4.05
N GLY A 190 -0.79 -2.53 -2.74
CA GLY A 190 -0.28 -3.65 -1.95
C GLY A 190 -1.43 -4.37 -1.25
N LEU A 191 -2.56 -4.53 -1.94
CA LEU A 191 -3.81 -5.03 -1.34
C LEU A 191 -3.70 -6.51 -1.00
N LEU A 192 -4.07 -6.86 0.24
CA LEU A 192 -4.09 -8.21 0.76
C LEU A 192 -5.52 -8.67 1.02
N ASP A 193 -5.76 -9.95 0.77
CA ASP A 193 -7.00 -10.63 1.16
C ASP A 193 -6.95 -11.05 2.64
N LYS A 194 -8.11 -11.40 3.20
CA LYS A 194 -8.21 -11.89 4.58
C LYS A 194 -7.23 -13.06 4.80
N PRO A 195 -6.39 -12.99 5.85
CA PRO A 195 -5.52 -14.09 6.25
C PRO A 195 -6.31 -15.35 6.59
N ILE A 196 -5.73 -16.52 6.32
CA ILE A 196 -6.34 -17.81 6.61
C ILE A 196 -5.74 -18.32 7.91
N GLU A 197 -6.56 -18.42 8.96
CA GLU A 197 -6.13 -18.93 10.27
C GLU A 197 -5.64 -20.38 10.17
N SER A 198 -4.45 -20.65 10.69
CA SER A 198 -3.84 -21.97 10.61
C SER A 198 -4.29 -22.92 11.72
N ARG A 199 -4.86 -22.41 12.80
CA ARG A 199 -5.28 -23.22 13.96
C ARG A 199 -6.46 -24.17 13.70
N ALA A 200 -7.05 -24.16 12.51
CA ALA A 200 -8.05 -25.13 12.06
C ALA A 200 -7.43 -26.40 11.41
N THR A 201 -6.11 -26.61 11.54
CA THR A 201 -5.40 -27.73 10.88
C THR A 201 -5.72 -29.09 11.50
N MET A 202 -6.57 -29.85 10.81
CA MET A 202 -6.19 -31.11 10.12
C MET A 202 -7.41 -31.84 9.53
N GLU A 203 -8.65 -31.43 9.85
CA GLU A 203 -9.85 -32.19 9.50
C GLU A 203 -10.91 -31.45 8.64
N ASP A 204 -10.85 -30.13 8.49
CA ASP A 204 -11.87 -29.39 7.73
C ASP A 204 -11.40 -28.99 6.33
N ASP A 205 -12.12 -29.48 5.31
CA ASP A 205 -12.05 -28.97 3.93
C ASP A 205 -12.42 -27.48 3.96
N PHE A 206 -11.44 -26.59 3.82
CA PHE A 206 -11.68 -25.15 3.75
C PHE A 206 -12.68 -24.84 2.63
N PRO A 207 -13.65 -23.92 2.86
CA PRO A 207 -14.57 -23.50 1.81
C PRO A 207 -13.76 -22.91 0.65
N ARG A 208 -13.87 -23.52 -0.53
CA ARG A 208 -13.19 -23.06 -1.74
C ARG A 208 -13.62 -21.64 -2.07
N LEU A 209 -12.66 -20.74 -2.17
CA LEU A 209 -12.93 -19.36 -2.58
C LEU A 209 -13.19 -19.29 -4.09
N PRO A 210 -13.95 -18.29 -4.58
CA PRO A 210 -14.36 -18.20 -5.99
C PRO A 210 -13.21 -18.34 -7.01
N GLU A 211 -12.04 -17.81 -6.67
CA GLU A 211 -10.80 -17.89 -7.46
C GLU A 211 -10.23 -19.32 -7.59
N ASP A 212 -10.53 -20.20 -6.63
CA ASP A 212 -10.06 -21.60 -6.59
C ASP A 212 -11.01 -22.57 -7.30
N ILE A 213 -12.14 -22.09 -7.83
CA ILE A 213 -13.17 -22.94 -8.47
C ILE A 213 -12.86 -23.18 -9.96
N TYR A 214 -12.05 -22.33 -10.60
CA TYR A 214 -11.97 -22.23 -12.07
C TYR A 214 -10.64 -22.63 -12.72
N SER A 215 -9.68 -23.11 -11.96
CA SER A 215 -8.50 -23.78 -12.53
C SER A 215 -8.40 -25.17 -11.89
N PRO A 216 -8.18 -26.22 -12.69
CA PRO A 216 -7.37 -27.35 -12.23
C PRO A 216 -6.07 -27.42 -13.06
N PRO A 217 -4.79 -27.52 -12.58
CA PRO A 217 -3.89 -28.33 -13.40
C PRO A 217 -4.37 -29.77 -13.27
N GLU A 218 -3.90 -30.60 -14.19
CA GLU A 218 -4.20 -32.03 -14.25
C GLU A 218 -3.71 -32.82 -13.02
N ASP A 219 -3.07 -32.16 -12.04
CA ASP A 219 -2.76 -32.68 -10.70
C ASP A 219 -3.20 -31.66 -9.62
N PRO A 220 -4.15 -31.98 -8.73
CA PRO A 220 -4.71 -31.02 -7.80
C PRO A 220 -3.88 -30.98 -6.51
N THR A 221 -3.00 -29.99 -6.38
CA THR A 221 -2.50 -29.52 -5.07
C THR A 221 -3.26 -28.29 -4.56
N TYR A 222 -4.42 -27.99 -5.16
CA TYR A 222 -5.36 -27.01 -4.62
C TYR A 222 -5.75 -27.34 -3.19
N GLY A 223 -5.61 -26.38 -2.29
CA GLY A 223 -6.46 -26.27 -1.10
C GLY A 223 -6.41 -27.42 -0.09
N ARG A 224 -5.51 -28.39 -0.27
CA ARG A 224 -5.11 -29.28 0.82
C ARG A 224 -4.13 -28.48 1.65
N LEU A 225 -4.68 -27.64 2.54
CA LEU A 225 -3.96 -26.94 3.61
C LEU A 225 -3.38 -27.95 4.61
N TRP A 226 -2.52 -28.84 4.15
CA TRP A 226 -1.67 -29.68 4.99
C TRP A 226 -0.40 -28.87 5.24
N GLY A 227 -0.46 -27.97 6.21
CA GLY A 227 0.59 -27.02 6.54
C GLY A 227 0.19 -26.14 7.71
N TRP A 228 1.17 -25.50 8.34
CA TRP A 228 1.02 -24.75 9.59
C TRP A 228 0.70 -23.26 9.39
N ALA A 229 0.83 -22.68 8.18
CA ALA A 229 0.39 -21.28 7.91
C ALA A 229 0.27 -20.94 6.41
N VAL A 230 -0.46 -19.86 6.10
CA VAL A 230 -0.63 -19.31 4.74
C VAL A 230 0.02 -17.92 4.68
N ILE A 231 0.96 -17.72 3.74
CA ILE A 231 1.49 -16.39 3.42
C ILE A 231 0.32 -15.51 2.93
N PRO A 232 0.18 -14.24 3.35
CA PRO A 232 -0.92 -13.40 2.91
C PRO A 232 -1.11 -13.38 1.40
N ARG A 233 -2.37 -13.57 1.00
CA ARG A 233 -2.75 -13.67 -0.40
C ARG A 233 -2.97 -12.27 -0.95
N PRO A 234 -2.55 -11.99 -2.19
CA PRO A 234 -2.91 -10.73 -2.84
C PRO A 234 -4.43 -10.68 -3.05
N LEU A 235 -5.04 -9.51 -2.83
CA LEU A 235 -6.47 -9.30 -3.04
C LEU A 235 -6.81 -9.39 -4.53
N SER A 236 -7.93 -10.03 -4.85
CA SER A 236 -8.48 -10.06 -6.21
C SER A 236 -9.95 -9.65 -6.25
N GLY A 237 -10.46 -9.43 -7.46
CA GLY A 237 -11.83 -9.00 -7.70
C GLY A 237 -12.11 -7.59 -7.19
N PHE A 238 -11.09 -6.74 -7.04
CA PHE A 238 -11.23 -5.38 -6.51
C PHE A 238 -11.56 -4.33 -7.58
N LEU A 239 -11.62 -4.74 -8.85
CA LEU A 239 -12.10 -3.88 -9.93
C LEU A 239 -13.61 -4.04 -10.16
N PRO A 240 -14.33 -2.96 -10.50
CA PRO A 240 -15.77 -2.99 -10.71
C PRO A 240 -16.13 -3.62 -12.06
N PHE A 241 -16.09 -4.95 -12.17
CA PHE A 241 -16.60 -5.67 -13.34
C PHE A 241 -18.08 -5.99 -13.19
N HIS A 242 -18.94 -5.04 -13.56
CA HIS A 242 -20.31 -5.39 -13.94
C HIS A 242 -20.39 -5.45 -15.47
N LYS A 243 -21.24 -6.36 -16.00
CA LYS A 243 -21.50 -6.52 -17.44
C LYS A 243 -21.92 -5.21 -18.14
N ASP A 244 -22.33 -4.20 -17.37
CA ASP A 244 -22.76 -2.87 -17.81
C ASP A 244 -21.82 -1.73 -17.37
N ALA A 245 -20.72 -2.03 -16.67
CA ALA A 245 -19.77 -1.00 -16.21
C ALA A 245 -18.90 -0.53 -17.38
N THR A 246 -18.87 0.78 -17.61
CA THR A 246 -17.85 1.44 -18.43
C THR A 246 -16.48 0.94 -18.01
N SER A 247 -15.68 0.47 -18.97
CA SER A 247 -14.28 0.07 -18.81
C SER A 247 -13.56 0.99 -17.82
N LEU A 248 -12.84 0.41 -16.86
CA LEU A 248 -11.94 1.16 -15.97
C LEU A 248 -11.12 2.15 -16.82
N GLY A 249 -11.29 3.44 -16.54
CA GLY A 249 -10.60 4.50 -17.26
C GLY A 249 -9.58 5.16 -16.32
N LEU A 250 -8.30 5.04 -16.64
CA LEU A 250 -7.20 5.67 -15.90
C LEU A 250 -6.43 6.66 -16.80
N PRO A 251 -7.12 7.66 -17.41
CA PRO A 251 -6.57 8.49 -18.49
C PRO A 251 -5.52 9.51 -18.04
N ARG A 252 -5.18 9.54 -16.74
CA ARG A 252 -4.19 10.44 -16.16
C ARG A 252 -3.09 9.70 -15.42
N LEU A 253 -3.18 8.38 -15.31
CA LEU A 253 -2.25 7.61 -14.51
C LEU A 253 -0.87 7.63 -15.16
N ARG A 254 0.12 8.16 -14.45
CA ARG A 254 1.52 8.27 -14.87
C ARG A 254 2.43 7.34 -14.08
N HIS A 255 2.07 7.05 -12.84
CA HIS A 255 2.85 6.21 -11.93
C HIS A 255 1.98 5.09 -11.38
N LEU A 256 2.43 3.85 -11.58
CA LEU A 256 1.80 2.66 -11.03
C LEU A 256 2.82 1.89 -10.20
N TYR A 257 2.46 1.54 -8.98
CA TYR A 257 3.20 0.62 -8.12
C TYR A 257 2.29 -0.57 -7.78
N LEU A 258 2.78 -1.78 -8.06
CA LEU A 258 2.08 -3.04 -7.78
C LEU A 258 2.97 -3.88 -6.86
N CYS A 259 2.42 -4.31 -5.74
CA CYS A 259 3.11 -5.07 -4.72
C CYS A 259 2.29 -6.28 -4.33
N GLN A 260 2.95 -7.43 -4.22
CA GLN A 260 2.37 -8.62 -3.64
C GLN A 260 3.43 -9.33 -2.78
N PRO A 261 2.99 -10.05 -1.73
CA PRO A 261 3.83 -11.06 -1.13
C PRO A 261 4.24 -12.12 -2.18
N SER A 262 5.29 -12.87 -1.89
CA SER A 262 5.74 -13.99 -2.72
C SER A 262 6.10 -15.20 -1.86
N GLN A 263 6.09 -16.36 -2.52
CA GLN A 263 6.54 -17.60 -1.91
C GLN A 263 8.04 -17.49 -1.57
N SER A 264 8.42 -17.83 -0.34
CA SER A 264 9.81 -18.05 0.03
C SER A 264 10.29 -19.43 -0.49
N ASN A 265 11.59 -19.67 -0.65
CA ASN A 265 12.12 -21.00 -1.04
C ASN A 265 13.27 -21.46 -0.12
N LEU A 266 13.40 -20.83 1.05
CA LEU A 266 14.71 -20.68 1.71
C LEU A 266 14.84 -21.31 3.10
N SER A 267 13.85 -22.05 3.62
CA SER A 267 14.04 -22.80 4.89
C SER A 267 13.59 -24.26 4.83
N ALA A 268 14.34 -25.15 5.49
CA ALA A 268 13.96 -26.57 5.63
C ALA A 268 12.66 -26.77 6.45
N ARG A 269 12.13 -25.71 7.08
CA ARG A 269 10.82 -25.67 7.75
C ARG A 269 9.67 -25.27 6.81
N MET A 270 9.98 -24.79 5.60
CA MET A 270 9.01 -24.37 4.57
C MET A 270 8.12 -25.47 4.02
N VAL A 271 8.41 -26.74 4.29
CA VAL A 271 7.50 -27.86 3.99
C VAL A 271 6.13 -27.67 4.66
N SER A 272 6.00 -26.67 5.54
CA SER A 272 4.80 -26.31 6.31
C SER A 272 4.04 -25.07 5.80
N TYR A 273 4.55 -24.28 4.83
CA TYR A 273 3.90 -23.03 4.38
C TYR A 273 3.32 -23.12 2.97
N PHE A 274 2.13 -22.53 2.78
CA PHE A 274 1.39 -22.58 1.52
C PHE A 274 1.31 -21.20 0.82
N TRP A 275 1.43 -21.21 -0.51
CA TRP A 275 1.22 -20.06 -1.41
C TRP A 275 0.06 -20.35 -2.37
N SER A 276 -0.92 -19.44 -2.46
CA SER A 276 -2.06 -19.61 -3.36
C SER A 276 -1.77 -19.06 -4.76
N THR A 277 -1.37 -19.94 -5.67
CA THR A 277 -1.21 -19.60 -7.10
C THR A 277 -2.52 -19.11 -7.73
N SER A 278 -3.69 -19.63 -7.31
CA SER A 278 -4.98 -19.18 -7.84
C SER A 278 -5.27 -17.72 -7.46
N ALA A 279 -5.03 -17.35 -6.20
CA ALA A 279 -5.25 -15.98 -5.72
C ALA A 279 -4.30 -15.01 -6.44
N GLU A 280 -3.04 -15.40 -6.61
CA GLU A 280 -2.07 -14.65 -7.41
C GLU A 280 -2.54 -14.45 -8.86
N VAL A 281 -2.94 -15.52 -9.55
CA VAL A 281 -3.43 -15.43 -10.94
C VAL A 281 -4.70 -14.57 -11.02
N SER A 282 -5.58 -14.64 -10.02
CA SER A 282 -6.78 -13.82 -9.93
C SER A 282 -6.43 -12.34 -9.76
N ALA A 283 -5.51 -12.00 -8.85
CA ALA A 283 -5.02 -10.63 -8.63
C ALA A 283 -4.32 -10.08 -9.88
N HIS A 284 -3.53 -10.91 -10.58
CA HIS A 284 -2.86 -10.54 -11.83
C HIS A 284 -3.85 -10.13 -12.93
N LYS A 285 -5.06 -10.70 -12.98
CA LYS A 285 -6.10 -10.24 -13.90
C LYS A 285 -6.53 -8.81 -13.61
N ASP A 286 -6.68 -8.43 -12.34
CA ASP A 286 -6.99 -7.05 -11.99
C ASP A 286 -5.83 -6.12 -12.39
N TRP A 287 -4.59 -6.55 -12.17
CA TRP A 287 -3.39 -5.78 -12.53
C TRP A 287 -3.26 -5.59 -14.05
N GLU A 288 -3.50 -6.63 -14.84
CA GLU A 288 -3.57 -6.54 -16.32
C GLU A 288 -4.59 -5.47 -16.74
N ASN A 289 -5.76 -5.44 -16.10
CA ASN A 289 -6.80 -4.46 -16.43
C ASN A 289 -6.40 -3.02 -16.04
N VAL A 290 -5.69 -2.81 -14.92
CA VAL A 290 -5.13 -1.50 -14.56
C VAL A 290 -4.08 -1.05 -15.58
N LEU A 291 -3.20 -1.95 -16.02
CA LEU A 291 -2.21 -1.68 -17.06
C LEU A 291 -2.87 -1.31 -18.39
N GLN A 292 -3.90 -2.06 -18.81
CA GLN A 292 -4.66 -1.77 -20.02
C GLN A 292 -5.37 -0.41 -19.94
N ALA A 293 -5.97 -0.09 -18.79
CA ALA A 293 -6.68 1.17 -18.56
C ALA A 293 -5.77 2.41 -18.56
N SER A 294 -4.46 2.23 -18.39
CA SER A 294 -3.45 3.30 -18.27
C SER A 294 -2.40 3.31 -19.39
N CYS A 295 -2.50 2.42 -20.36
CA CYS A 295 -1.45 2.20 -21.38
C CYS A 295 -0.97 3.46 -22.13
N GLU A 296 -1.87 4.41 -22.41
CA GLU A 296 -1.54 5.65 -23.13
C GLU A 296 -0.74 6.67 -22.29
N THR A 297 -0.85 6.63 -20.96
CA THR A 297 -0.33 7.68 -20.06
C THR A 297 0.69 7.19 -19.05
N LEU A 298 0.80 5.89 -18.82
CA LEU A 298 1.71 5.33 -17.83
C LEU A 298 3.17 5.62 -18.20
N GLU A 299 3.87 6.39 -17.35
CA GLU A 299 5.26 6.80 -17.56
C GLU A 299 6.25 5.94 -16.77
N THR A 300 5.83 5.49 -15.58
CA THR A 300 6.66 4.71 -14.65
C THR A 300 5.84 3.57 -14.05
N LEU A 301 6.34 2.35 -14.21
CA LEU A 301 5.81 1.15 -13.58
C LEU A 301 6.80 0.65 -12.53
N SER A 302 6.34 0.38 -11.32
CA SER A 302 7.14 -0.25 -10.28
C SER A 302 6.44 -1.52 -9.85
N VAL A 303 7.18 -2.62 -9.78
CA VAL A 303 6.64 -3.91 -9.39
C VAL A 303 7.52 -4.48 -8.29
N GLU A 304 6.91 -4.87 -7.19
CA GLU A 304 7.59 -5.41 -6.02
C GLU A 304 7.06 -6.80 -5.67
N GLN A 305 7.98 -7.73 -5.44
CA GLN A 305 7.69 -8.99 -4.76
C GLN A 305 8.30 -8.97 -3.37
N GLN A 306 7.45 -9.11 -2.37
CA GLN A 306 7.87 -9.16 -0.97
C GLN A 306 7.91 -10.59 -0.49
N ILE A 307 9.12 -11.13 -0.30
CA ILE A 307 9.29 -12.51 0.14
C ILE A 307 8.64 -12.70 1.51
N GLY A 308 7.77 -13.69 1.66
CA GLY A 308 7.16 -14.02 2.96
C GLY A 308 8.20 -14.51 3.97
N ILE A 309 8.31 -13.86 5.13
CA ILE A 309 9.22 -14.20 6.24
C ILE A 309 8.41 -14.41 7.52
N GLU A 310 8.52 -15.57 8.16
CA GLU A 310 7.82 -15.83 9.42
C GLU A 310 8.50 -15.11 10.60
N HIS A 311 7.71 -14.43 11.43
CA HIS A 311 8.17 -13.88 12.70
C HIS A 311 8.69 -15.01 13.62
N GLY A 312 9.97 -14.93 13.98
CA GLY A 312 10.61 -15.90 14.87
C GLY A 312 11.35 -17.04 14.17
N ASP A 313 11.43 -17.07 12.83
CA ASP A 313 12.31 -17.98 12.11
C ASP A 313 13.77 -17.48 12.22
N GLY A 314 14.51 -17.98 13.21
CA GLY A 314 15.92 -17.64 13.46
C GLY A 314 16.91 -18.15 12.39
N ALA A 315 16.47 -18.31 11.14
CA ALA A 315 17.26 -18.82 10.03
C ALA A 315 17.99 -17.71 9.24
N VAL A 316 17.51 -16.46 9.29
CA VAL A 316 18.18 -15.28 8.73
C VAL A 316 17.74 -14.05 9.52
N ASP A 317 18.70 -13.25 10.02
CA ASP A 317 18.40 -12.07 10.86
C ASP A 317 17.90 -10.86 10.05
N ASP A 318 17.92 -10.91 8.71
CA ASP A 318 17.47 -9.82 7.84
C ASP A 318 16.88 -10.29 6.48
N ALA A 319 16.09 -9.41 5.85
CA ALA A 319 15.48 -9.66 4.53
C ALA A 319 16.53 -9.69 3.40
N GLU A 320 17.68 -9.03 3.58
CA GLU A 320 18.74 -8.95 2.57
C GLU A 320 19.40 -10.31 2.33
N GLY A 321 19.68 -11.07 3.39
CA GLY A 321 20.18 -12.44 3.33
C GLY A 321 19.21 -13.39 2.61
N PHE A 322 17.90 -13.15 2.75
CA PHE A 322 16.87 -13.86 2.00
C PHE A 322 16.95 -13.53 0.50
N PHE A 323 16.97 -12.25 0.10
CA PHE A 323 17.08 -11.88 -1.32
C PHE A 323 18.36 -12.41 -1.98
N ARG A 324 19.46 -12.51 -1.23
CA ARG A 324 20.73 -13.03 -1.75
C ARG A 324 20.73 -14.55 -1.98
N SER A 325 19.79 -15.28 -1.39
CA SER A 325 19.72 -16.73 -1.49
C SER A 325 18.71 -17.24 -2.52
N ASP A 326 17.79 -16.40 -3.01
CA ASP A 326 16.98 -16.67 -4.20
C ASP A 326 17.83 -16.54 -5.48
N GLN A 327 18.32 -17.66 -6.00
CA GLN A 327 19.26 -17.69 -7.14
C GLN A 327 18.56 -17.91 -8.49
N ASP A 328 17.34 -18.43 -8.51
CA ASP A 328 16.63 -18.79 -9.75
C ASP A 328 15.50 -17.82 -10.11
N GLY A 329 14.99 -17.04 -9.13
CA GLY A 329 13.94 -16.05 -9.36
C GLY A 329 12.61 -16.63 -9.83
N LEU A 330 12.38 -17.93 -9.63
CA LEU A 330 11.17 -18.62 -10.13
C LEU A 330 9.90 -18.13 -9.43
N GLY A 331 10.01 -17.60 -8.21
CA GLY A 331 8.90 -16.96 -7.48
C GLY A 331 8.24 -15.83 -8.29
N SER A 332 9.00 -15.14 -9.13
CA SER A 332 8.52 -14.02 -9.96
C SER A 332 8.04 -14.41 -11.36
N GLU A 333 8.13 -15.67 -11.78
CA GLU A 333 7.90 -16.06 -13.17
C GLU A 333 6.51 -15.68 -13.69
N ARG A 334 5.44 -15.98 -12.94
CA ARG A 334 4.06 -15.68 -13.37
C ARG A 334 3.81 -14.19 -13.52
N LEU A 335 4.38 -13.40 -12.60
CA LEU A 335 4.29 -11.94 -12.63
C LEU A 335 5.03 -11.39 -13.85
N MET A 336 6.23 -11.89 -14.15
CA MET A 336 6.97 -11.48 -15.35
C MET A 336 6.23 -11.87 -16.64
N ASP A 337 5.68 -13.08 -16.71
CA ASP A 337 4.91 -13.55 -17.87
C ASP A 337 3.66 -12.69 -18.11
N MET A 338 2.93 -12.34 -17.03
CA MET A 338 1.77 -11.45 -17.11
C MET A 338 2.17 -10.06 -17.65
N LEU A 339 3.24 -9.48 -17.11
CA LEU A 339 3.72 -8.17 -17.55
C LEU A 339 4.19 -8.21 -19.01
N GLU A 340 4.99 -9.21 -19.39
CA GLU A 340 5.47 -9.38 -20.77
C GLU A 340 4.32 -9.49 -21.75
N LYS A 341 3.31 -10.30 -21.41
CA LYS A 341 2.08 -10.44 -22.19
C LYS A 341 1.36 -9.09 -22.32
N ALA A 342 1.11 -8.38 -21.22
CA ALA A 342 0.42 -7.09 -21.24
C ALA A 342 1.15 -6.05 -22.13
N LEU A 343 2.47 -5.95 -22.02
CA LEU A 343 3.31 -5.04 -22.83
C LEU A 343 3.53 -5.50 -24.28
N THR A 344 3.13 -6.73 -24.61
CA THR A 344 3.15 -7.26 -25.98
C THR A 344 1.80 -7.03 -26.66
N GLU A 345 0.69 -7.26 -25.96
CA GLU A 345 -0.67 -7.09 -26.47
C GLU A 345 -1.04 -5.61 -26.69
N ARG A 346 -0.47 -4.69 -25.90
CA ARG A 346 -0.73 -3.25 -26.01
C ARG A 346 0.58 -2.47 -26.11
N LYS A 347 0.52 -1.31 -26.77
CA LYS A 347 1.62 -0.35 -26.78
C LYS A 347 1.51 0.56 -25.58
N PHE A 348 2.65 0.85 -24.96
CA PHE A 348 2.78 1.79 -23.85
C PHE A 348 3.67 2.97 -24.30
N PRO A 349 3.15 3.92 -25.11
CA PRO A 349 3.97 4.95 -25.74
C PRO A 349 4.60 5.93 -24.72
N ALA A 350 4.00 6.10 -23.55
CA ALA A 350 4.51 6.99 -22.50
C ALA A 350 5.50 6.31 -21.54
N LEU A 351 5.56 4.97 -21.52
CA LEU A 351 6.31 4.21 -20.51
C LEU A 351 7.81 4.34 -20.77
N LYS A 352 8.51 4.93 -19.80
CA LYS A 352 9.95 5.21 -19.88
C LYS A 352 10.76 4.40 -18.88
N ARG A 353 10.18 4.10 -17.72
CA ARG A 353 10.89 3.49 -16.58
C ARG A 353 10.10 2.34 -15.98
N VAL A 354 10.81 1.25 -15.71
CA VAL A 354 10.34 0.11 -14.93
C VAL A 354 11.28 -0.12 -13.75
N TYR A 355 10.74 -0.29 -12.56
CA TYR A 355 11.50 -0.73 -11.39
C TYR A 355 11.06 -2.13 -11.00
N LEU A 356 12.01 -3.06 -10.90
CA LEU A 356 11.80 -4.41 -10.41
C LEU A 356 12.40 -4.50 -9.01
N LYS A 357 11.56 -4.58 -7.98
CA LYS A 357 11.98 -4.62 -6.58
C LYS A 357 11.77 -6.01 -5.99
N GLY A 358 12.78 -6.52 -5.29
CA GLY A 358 12.72 -7.87 -4.71
C GLY A 358 12.63 -8.98 -5.76
N ILE A 359 12.99 -8.69 -7.01
CA ILE A 359 12.93 -9.61 -8.15
C ILE A 359 14.35 -9.91 -8.62
N VAL A 360 14.68 -11.20 -8.69
CA VAL A 360 15.98 -11.67 -9.15
C VAL A 360 16.10 -11.47 -10.67
N VAL A 361 17.13 -10.73 -11.09
CA VAL A 361 17.44 -10.48 -12.51
C VAL A 361 18.70 -11.20 -13.00
N GLY A 362 19.37 -11.96 -12.14
CA GLY A 362 20.54 -12.79 -12.44
C GLY A 362 21.67 -12.62 -11.43
N SER A 363 22.67 -13.52 -11.45
CA SER A 363 23.83 -13.49 -10.55
C SER A 363 25.18 -13.37 -11.27
N LYS A 364 25.98 -12.38 -10.86
CA LYS A 364 27.39 -12.53 -10.39
C LYS A 364 28.16 -11.22 -10.55
N GLU A 365 28.62 -10.69 -9.42
CA GLU A 365 29.64 -9.64 -9.27
C GLU A 365 29.37 -8.26 -9.92
N ARG A 366 28.51 -8.08 -10.94
CA ARG A 366 28.41 -6.82 -11.72
C ARG A 366 27.05 -6.45 -12.33
N GLY A 367 25.91 -6.90 -11.80
CA GLY A 367 24.61 -6.29 -12.11
C GLY A 367 24.13 -6.30 -13.57
N GLU A 368 24.63 -7.21 -14.42
CA GLU A 368 24.05 -7.43 -15.75
C GLU A 368 22.91 -8.46 -15.70
N PRO A 369 21.77 -8.21 -16.35
CA PRO A 369 20.63 -9.14 -16.35
C PRO A 369 20.96 -10.43 -17.13
N ILE A 370 20.80 -11.57 -16.47
CA ILE A 370 20.99 -12.90 -17.07
C ILE A 370 19.67 -13.37 -17.66
N GLY A 371 19.69 -13.79 -18.92
CA GLY A 371 18.49 -14.22 -19.65
C GLY A 371 17.97 -15.61 -19.26
N ASP A 372 18.54 -16.21 -18.22
CA ASP A 372 18.16 -17.55 -17.76
C ASP A 372 17.11 -17.47 -16.64
N VAL A 373 17.02 -16.32 -15.93
CA VAL A 373 16.01 -16.10 -14.88
C VAL A 373 14.87 -15.18 -15.36
N PRO A 374 13.63 -15.35 -14.86
CA PRO A 374 12.46 -14.60 -15.37
C PRO A 374 12.63 -13.07 -15.36
N GLY A 375 13.11 -12.50 -14.24
CA GLY A 375 13.30 -11.04 -14.14
C GLY A 375 14.34 -10.50 -15.14
N GLY A 376 15.41 -11.26 -15.38
CA GLY A 376 16.46 -10.90 -16.33
C GLY A 376 15.98 -11.00 -17.79
N ARG A 377 15.17 -12.01 -18.12
CA ARG A 377 14.47 -12.11 -19.42
C ARG A 377 13.59 -10.89 -19.66
N PHE A 378 12.73 -10.56 -18.69
CA PHE A 378 11.82 -9.42 -18.79
C PHE A 378 12.57 -8.08 -18.92
N MET A 379 13.65 -7.89 -18.16
CA MET A 379 14.50 -6.70 -18.26
C MET A 379 15.11 -6.54 -19.66
N ARG A 380 15.56 -7.64 -20.29
CA ARG A 380 16.04 -7.62 -21.69
C ARG A 380 14.89 -7.30 -22.67
N PHE A 381 13.72 -7.89 -22.47
CA PHE A 381 12.52 -7.57 -23.26
C PHE A 381 12.21 -6.06 -23.22
N LEU A 382 12.21 -5.43 -22.04
CA LEU A 382 12.00 -3.99 -21.89
C LEU A 382 13.06 -3.16 -22.62
N HIS A 383 14.32 -3.58 -22.55
CA HIS A 383 15.41 -2.93 -23.29
C HIS A 383 15.16 -2.96 -24.81
N THR A 384 14.65 -4.07 -25.37
CA THR A 384 14.29 -4.12 -26.81
C THR A 384 13.16 -3.15 -27.20
N LYS A 385 12.35 -2.72 -26.23
CA LYS A 385 11.29 -1.70 -26.42
C LYS A 385 11.77 -0.27 -26.12
N GLY A 386 13.03 -0.07 -25.77
CA GLY A 386 13.58 1.24 -25.42
C GLY A 386 13.12 1.76 -24.04
N ILE A 387 12.68 0.86 -23.15
CA ILE A 387 12.23 1.19 -21.80
C ILE A 387 13.40 0.97 -20.84
N THR A 388 13.70 1.96 -19.99
CA THR A 388 14.72 1.83 -18.95
C THR A 388 14.19 0.94 -17.84
N CYS A 389 14.97 -0.04 -17.40
CA CYS A 389 14.60 -0.94 -16.32
C CYS A 389 15.71 -1.00 -15.28
N GLU A 390 15.37 -0.85 -14.01
CA GLU A 390 16.28 -0.94 -12.87
C GLU A 390 15.79 -2.01 -11.90
N ALA A 391 16.69 -2.92 -11.51
CA ALA A 391 16.46 -3.83 -10.40
C ALA A 391 16.89 -3.19 -9.08
N ARG A 392 16.11 -3.38 -8.02
CA ARG A 392 16.38 -2.86 -6.68
C ARG A 392 16.12 -3.94 -5.64
N LEU A 393 16.78 -3.84 -4.49
CA LEU A 393 16.38 -4.61 -3.32
C LEU A 393 14.92 -4.24 -2.98
N GLY A 394 14.12 -5.25 -2.68
CA GLY A 394 12.75 -5.07 -2.18
C GLY A 394 12.70 -5.26 -0.67
N GLU A 395 11.49 -5.33 -0.13
CA GLU A 395 11.26 -5.61 1.29
C GLU A 395 10.80 -7.05 1.52
N GLY A 396 11.10 -7.59 2.70
CA GLY A 396 10.45 -8.83 3.16
C GLY A 396 9.03 -8.55 3.64
N TYR A 397 8.09 -9.45 3.36
CA TYR A 397 6.78 -9.43 3.98
C TYR A 397 6.80 -10.31 5.22
N TRP A 398 6.90 -9.70 6.39
CA TRP A 398 6.87 -10.44 7.64
C TRP A 398 5.45 -10.94 7.96
N PHE A 399 5.30 -12.13 8.53
CA PHE A 399 3.99 -12.65 8.95
C PHE A 399 4.09 -13.57 10.18
N HIS A 400 3.01 -13.69 10.94
CA HIS A 400 2.90 -14.61 12.06
C HIS A 400 2.42 -15.99 11.56
N GLY A 401 3.14 -17.06 11.91
CA GLY A 401 2.78 -18.42 11.49
C GLY A 401 1.44 -18.93 12.06
N ASP A 402 0.96 -18.39 13.16
CA ASP A 402 -0.27 -18.87 13.81
C ASP A 402 -1.56 -18.44 13.08
N ASP A 403 -1.54 -17.31 12.38
CA ASP A 403 -2.73 -16.70 11.80
C ASP A 403 -2.49 -16.08 10.41
N GLY A 404 -1.24 -16.12 9.92
CA GLY A 404 -0.82 -15.51 8.66
C GLY A 404 -0.84 -13.98 8.70
N MET A 405 -1.04 -13.35 9.86
CA MET A 405 -1.14 -11.90 9.96
C MET A 405 0.22 -11.26 9.74
N GLY A 406 0.31 -10.24 8.88
CA GLY A 406 1.52 -9.42 8.76
C GLY A 406 1.64 -8.39 9.88
N PRO A 407 2.81 -7.78 10.08
CA PRO A 407 2.91 -6.62 10.96
C PRO A 407 2.00 -5.52 10.42
N SER A 408 1.24 -4.89 11.31
CA SER A 408 0.52 -3.66 10.97
C SER A 408 1.52 -2.63 10.46
N ALA A 409 1.14 -1.82 9.48
CA ALA A 409 1.87 -0.58 9.25
C ALA A 409 1.94 0.17 10.58
N GLU A 410 3.15 0.49 11.04
CA GLU A 410 3.33 1.13 12.34
C GLU A 410 2.97 2.61 12.23
N TRP A 411 2.14 3.09 13.15
CA TRP A 411 1.94 4.52 13.33
C TRP A 411 3.20 5.20 13.87
N ASP A 412 4.01 4.47 14.64
CA ASP A 412 5.21 4.97 15.29
C ASP A 412 6.36 4.04 14.97
N ALA A 413 7.28 4.47 14.11
CA ALA A 413 8.58 3.82 14.00
C ALA A 413 9.33 4.15 15.30
N ARG A 414 9.58 3.17 16.18
CA ARG A 414 10.36 3.42 17.39
C ARG A 414 11.78 3.81 17.00
N ASP A 415 12.32 4.87 17.58
CA ASP A 415 13.71 5.31 17.35
C ASP A 415 14.72 4.17 17.63
N ASP A 416 14.38 3.25 18.54
CA ASP A 416 15.22 2.12 18.93
C ASP A 416 15.49 1.13 17.78
N ASP A 417 14.53 0.94 16.85
CA ASP A 417 14.68 -0.01 15.75
C ASP A 417 15.55 0.55 14.61
N TRP A 418 15.66 1.89 14.52
CA TRP A 418 16.44 2.57 13.48
C TRP A 418 17.84 2.99 13.93
N GLU A 419 18.08 3.26 15.23
CA GLU A 419 19.43 3.51 15.73
C GLU A 419 20.32 2.27 15.56
N GLU A 420 19.81 1.04 15.76
CA GLU A 420 20.59 -0.17 15.51
C GLU A 420 20.88 -0.39 14.01
N GLU A 421 19.93 -0.13 13.11
CA GLU A 421 20.12 -0.30 11.66
C GLU A 421 21.07 0.76 11.06
N LEU A 422 20.99 2.02 11.52
CA LEU A 422 21.91 3.08 11.12
C LEU A 422 23.32 2.85 11.65
N LEU A 423 23.48 2.41 12.90
CA LEU A 423 24.80 2.09 13.47
C LEU A 423 25.43 0.86 12.78
N ALA A 424 24.64 -0.14 12.41
CA ALA A 424 25.12 -1.29 11.62
C ALA A 424 25.63 -0.89 10.22
N SER A 425 25.07 0.16 9.61
CA SER A 425 25.49 0.65 8.29
C SER A 425 26.80 1.46 8.30
N VAL A 426 27.21 2.01 9.46
CA VAL A 426 28.40 2.87 9.59
C VAL A 426 29.65 2.08 9.97
N ASP A 427 29.51 0.94 10.66
CA ASP A 427 30.65 0.12 11.10
C ASP A 427 31.27 -0.77 9.99
N GLY A 428 30.76 -0.68 8.76
CA GLY A 428 31.28 -1.42 7.59
C GLY A 428 32.39 -0.72 6.79
N GLN A 429 32.82 0.49 7.17
CA GLN A 429 33.90 1.20 6.48
C GLN A 429 34.93 1.79 7.45
N LEU A 430 35.90 0.98 7.85
CA LEU A 430 37.28 1.40 8.13
C LEU A 430 38.28 0.30 7.77
#